data_AF-A0A392NQB8-F1
#
_entry.id   AF-A0A392NQB8-F1
#
_cell.length_a   1.000
_cell.length_b   1.000
_cell.length_c   1.000
_cell.angle_alpha   90.00
_cell.angle_beta   90.00
_cell.angle_gamma   90.00
#
_symmetry.space_group_name_H-M   'P 1'
#
loop_
_entity.id
_entity.type
_entity.pdbx_description
1 polymer ?
#
loop_
_entity_poly.entity_id
_entity_poly.type
_entity_poly.pdbx_seq_one_letter_code
_entity_poly.pdbx_strand_id
1 'polypeptide(L)'
;MSLNWNNRQTFTDEIAHLRAQVATQMDQLASSLKDKEEAVSQRDALTEEKNSLEELVEGLQIEVGARYDSGFQFALEQLKIVFPDLDESKLGELDALNKIVDGRLVPFTADAA
;
A
#
# COMPACT_ATOMS: atom_id res chain seq x y z
N MET A 1 -58.90 46.55 -2.52
CA MET A 1 -57.64 46.73 -3.28
C MET A 1 -56.38 46.37 -2.48
N SER A 2 -56.30 46.62 -1.16
CA SER A 2 -55.08 46.32 -0.37
C SER A 2 -54.64 44.85 -0.30
N LEU A 3 -55.56 43.88 -0.36
CA LEU A 3 -55.20 42.46 -0.27
C LEU A 3 -54.31 41.98 -1.44
N ASN A 4 -54.50 42.52 -2.65
CA ASN A 4 -53.74 42.13 -3.85
C ASN A 4 -52.29 42.65 -3.80
N TRP A 5 -52.10 43.86 -3.27
CA TRP A 5 -50.80 44.50 -3.15
C TRP A 5 -49.90 43.79 -2.12
N ASN A 6 -50.45 43.40 -0.97
CA ASN A 6 -49.70 42.62 0.05
C ASN A 6 -49.21 41.27 -0.49
N ASN A 7 -50.04 40.56 -1.25
CA ASN A 7 -49.63 39.29 -1.87
C ASN A 7 -48.52 39.51 -2.88
N ARG A 8 -48.61 40.56 -3.70
CA ARG A 8 -47.56 40.92 -4.68
C ARG A 8 -46.22 41.21 -4.00
N GLN A 9 -46.24 41.90 -2.86
CA GLN A 9 -45.03 42.20 -2.10
C GLN A 9 -44.40 40.92 -1.55
N THR A 10 -45.20 40.05 -0.94
CA THR A 10 -44.74 38.76 -0.38
C THR A 10 -44.06 37.89 -1.45
N PHE A 11 -44.66 37.76 -2.63
CA PHE A 11 -44.04 37.03 -3.74
C PHE A 11 -42.74 37.66 -4.24
N THR A 12 -42.63 38.98 -4.20
CA THR A 12 -41.40 39.68 -4.60
C THR A 12 -40.26 39.37 -3.64
N ASP A 13 -40.55 39.36 -2.34
CA ASP A 13 -39.58 39.05 -1.30
C ASP A 13 -39.14 37.57 -1.37
N GLU A 14 -40.06 36.65 -1.60
CA GLU A 14 -39.76 35.22 -1.81
C GLU A 14 -38.87 35.00 -3.04
N ILE A 15 -39.14 35.67 -4.16
CA ILE A 15 -38.30 35.59 -5.37
C ILE A 15 -36.88 36.12 -5.08
N ALA A 16 -36.77 37.24 -4.35
CA ALA A 16 -35.47 37.78 -3.97
C ALA A 16 -34.70 36.80 -3.07
N HIS A 17 -35.38 36.20 -2.09
CA HIS A 17 -34.79 35.21 -1.20
C HIS A 17 -34.31 33.95 -1.93
N LEU A 18 -35.15 33.39 -2.81
CA LEU A 18 -34.78 32.22 -3.62
C LEU A 18 -33.59 32.52 -4.54
N ARG A 19 -33.53 33.71 -5.15
CA ARG A 19 -32.37 34.12 -5.96
C ARG A 19 -31.08 34.20 -5.16
N ALA A 20 -31.13 34.71 -3.93
CA ALA A 20 -29.97 34.76 -3.05
C ALA A 20 -29.50 33.36 -2.62
N GLN A 21 -30.44 32.44 -2.35
CA GLN A 21 -30.10 31.04 -2.08
C GLN A 21 -29.45 30.36 -3.29
N VAL A 22 -30.01 30.54 -4.50
CA VAL A 22 -29.44 30.00 -5.74
C VAL A 22 -28.02 30.52 -5.96
N ALA A 23 -27.78 31.81 -5.77
CA ALA A 23 -26.44 32.39 -5.90
C ALA A 23 -25.45 31.73 -4.91
N THR A 24 -25.84 31.59 -3.64
CA THR A 24 -25.00 30.94 -2.62
C THR A 24 -24.71 29.48 -2.96
N GLN A 25 -25.70 28.74 -3.45
CA GLN A 25 -25.53 27.34 -3.86
C GLN A 25 -24.61 27.21 -5.09
N MET A 26 -24.70 28.14 -6.04
CA MET A 26 -23.80 28.16 -7.20
C MET A 26 -22.35 28.39 -6.76
N ASP A 27 -22.09 29.31 -5.84
CA ASP A 27 -20.75 29.56 -5.31
C ASP A 27 -20.19 28.34 -4.56
N GLN A 28 -21.03 27.68 -3.76
CA GLN A 28 -20.67 26.43 -3.08
C GLN A 28 -20.34 25.29 -4.05
N LEU A 29 -21.14 25.13 -5.11
CA LEU A 29 -20.88 24.14 -6.16
C LEU A 29 -19.58 24.43 -6.91
N ALA A 30 -19.30 25.71 -7.21
CA ALA A 30 -18.06 26.11 -7.87
C ALA A 30 -16.84 25.80 -7.00
N SER A 31 -16.88 26.11 -5.71
CA SER A 31 -15.81 25.77 -4.77
C SER A 31 -15.61 24.25 -4.67
N SER A 32 -16.70 23.49 -4.48
CA SER A 32 -16.64 22.04 -4.35
C SER A 32 -16.13 21.35 -5.62
N LEU A 33 -16.45 21.89 -6.80
CA LEU A 33 -15.95 21.37 -8.07
C LEU A 33 -14.43 21.53 -8.17
N LYS A 34 -13.92 22.71 -7.80
CA LYS A 34 -12.48 23.00 -7.78
C LYS A 34 -11.74 22.07 -6.83
N ASP A 35 -12.23 21.92 -5.60
CA ASP A 35 -11.60 21.04 -4.60
C ASP A 35 -11.56 19.58 -5.09
N LYS A 36 -12.61 19.13 -5.80
CA LYS A 36 -12.67 17.80 -6.40
C LYS A 36 -11.64 17.63 -7.53
N GLU A 37 -11.44 18.64 -8.36
CA GLU A 37 -10.45 18.61 -9.44
C GLU A 37 -9.01 18.56 -8.90
N GLU A 38 -8.73 19.31 -7.84
CA GLU A 38 -7.45 19.24 -7.12
C GLU A 38 -7.25 17.86 -6.48
N ALA A 39 -8.28 17.30 -5.84
CA ALA A 39 -8.22 15.97 -5.24
C ALA A 39 -8.02 14.85 -6.28
N VAL A 40 -8.63 14.96 -7.47
CA VAL A 40 -8.41 14.04 -8.59
C VAL A 40 -6.96 14.11 -9.05
N SER A 41 -6.42 15.31 -9.22
CA SER A 41 -5.02 15.50 -9.62
C SER A 41 -4.04 14.90 -8.60
N GLN A 42 -4.29 15.08 -7.30
CA GLN A 42 -3.49 14.48 -6.24
C GLN A 42 -3.56 12.95 -6.25
N ARG A 43 -4.76 12.39 -6.42
CA ARG A 43 -4.96 10.94 -6.53
C ARG A 43 -4.17 10.35 -7.70
N ASP A 44 -4.17 11.03 -8.85
CA ASP A 44 -3.48 10.55 -10.05
C ASP A 44 -1.97 10.53 -9.82
N ALA A 45 -1.39 11.59 -9.23
CA ALA A 45 0.01 11.62 -8.85
C ALA A 45 0.38 10.50 -7.85
N LEU A 46 -0.44 10.28 -6.81
CA LEU A 46 -0.24 9.20 -5.85
C LEU A 46 -0.34 7.81 -6.49
N THR A 47 -1.18 7.66 -7.52
CA THR A 47 -1.32 6.41 -8.25
C THR A 47 -0.05 6.10 -9.05
N GLU A 48 0.56 7.10 -9.70
CA GLU A 48 1.84 6.91 -10.40
C GLU A 48 3.00 6.60 -9.44
N GLU A 49 3.07 7.29 -8.30
CA GLU A 49 4.08 7.02 -7.27
C GLU A 49 3.93 5.59 -6.73
N LYS A 50 2.70 5.16 -6.46
CA LYS A 50 2.40 3.80 -6.01
C LYS A 50 2.92 2.76 -7.02
N ASN A 51 2.61 2.92 -8.30
CA ASN A 51 3.08 1.98 -9.33
C ASN A 51 4.61 1.94 -9.39
N SER A 52 5.27 3.09 -9.29
CA SER A 52 6.74 3.19 -9.27
C SER A 52 7.35 2.47 -8.06
N LEU A 53 6.71 2.57 -6.89
CA LEU A 53 7.13 1.87 -5.67
C LEU A 53 6.90 0.36 -5.78
N GLU A 54 5.79 -0.08 -6.37
CA GLU A 54 5.52 -1.50 -6.60
C GLU A 54 6.59 -2.13 -7.51
N GLU A 55 6.96 -1.45 -8.61
CA GLU A 55 8.06 -1.89 -9.50
C GLU A 55 9.41 -1.94 -8.77
N LEU A 56 9.73 -0.94 -7.94
CA LEU A 56 10.96 -0.93 -7.16
C LEU A 56 11.02 -2.10 -6.15
N VAL A 57 9.90 -2.40 -5.49
CA VAL A 57 9.81 -3.51 -4.54
C VAL A 57 10.02 -4.85 -5.25
N GLU A 58 9.41 -5.06 -6.42
CA GLU A 58 9.62 -6.28 -7.22
C GLU A 58 11.09 -6.44 -7.62
N GLY A 59 11.72 -5.37 -8.12
CA GLY A 59 13.14 -5.37 -8.46
C GLY A 59 14.06 -5.71 -7.27
N LEU A 60 13.79 -5.10 -6.11
CA LEU A 60 14.56 -5.38 -4.89
C LEU A 60 14.38 -6.81 -4.39
N GLN A 61 13.17 -7.37 -4.47
CA GLN A 61 12.93 -8.76 -4.07
C GLN A 61 13.73 -9.74 -4.94
N ILE A 62 13.77 -9.52 -6.25
CA ILE A 62 14.57 -10.33 -7.18
C ILE A 62 16.06 -10.22 -6.84
N GLU A 63 16.57 -8.99 -6.65
CA GLU A 63 17.97 -8.77 -6.34
C GLU A 63 18.39 -9.40 -5.02
N VAL A 64 17.59 -9.23 -3.97
CA VAL A 64 17.84 -9.80 -2.65
C VAL A 64 17.82 -11.33 -2.72
N GLY A 65 16.83 -11.92 -3.39
CA GLY A 65 16.77 -13.37 -3.61
C GLY A 65 18.02 -13.89 -4.31
N ALA A 66 18.42 -13.27 -5.43
CA ALA A 66 19.62 -13.66 -6.17
C ALA A 66 20.91 -13.56 -5.33
N ARG A 67 21.04 -12.53 -4.49
CA ARG A 67 22.20 -12.36 -3.59
C ARG A 67 22.25 -13.45 -2.52
N TYR A 68 21.12 -13.81 -1.92
CA TYR A 68 21.07 -14.89 -0.94
C TYR A 68 21.37 -16.24 -1.58
N ASP A 69 20.77 -16.54 -2.73
CA ASP A 69 21.01 -17.78 -3.46
C ASP A 69 22.48 -17.92 -3.84
N SER A 70 23.08 -16.86 -4.40
CA SER A 70 24.50 -16.85 -4.74
C SER A 70 25.41 -17.03 -3.52
N GLY A 71 25.13 -16.32 -2.43
CA GLY A 71 25.90 -16.44 -1.19
C GLY A 71 25.79 -17.83 -0.56
N PHE A 72 24.60 -18.43 -0.59
CA PHE A 72 24.37 -19.78 -0.10
C PHE A 72 25.10 -20.84 -0.95
N GLN A 73 24.98 -20.76 -2.27
CA GLN A 73 25.71 -21.66 -3.18
C GLN A 73 27.22 -21.53 -3.00
N PHE A 74 27.73 -20.31 -2.85
CA PHE A 74 29.16 -20.10 -2.55
C PHE A 74 29.57 -20.79 -1.24
N ALA A 75 28.78 -20.64 -0.16
CA ALA A 75 29.08 -21.29 1.11
C ALA A 75 29.06 -22.83 1.01
N LEU A 76 28.13 -23.41 0.24
CA LEU A 76 28.11 -24.85 -0.04
C LEU A 76 29.36 -25.30 -0.78
N GLU A 77 29.82 -24.55 -1.79
CA GLU A 77 31.06 -24.85 -2.49
C GLU A 77 32.28 -24.77 -1.57
N GLN A 78 32.34 -23.77 -0.68
CA GLN A 78 33.40 -23.71 0.33
C GLN A 78 33.36 -24.93 1.27
N LEU A 79 32.17 -25.38 1.65
CA LEU A 79 31.99 -26.52 2.55
C LEU A 79 32.43 -27.84 1.90
N LYS A 80 32.11 -28.06 0.61
CA LYS A 80 32.58 -29.23 -0.17
C LYS A 80 34.10 -29.29 -0.27
N ILE A 81 34.80 -28.14 -0.32
CA ILE A 81 36.27 -28.10 -0.33
C ILE A 81 36.85 -28.62 1.00
N VAL A 82 36.28 -28.20 2.13
CA VAL A 82 36.74 -28.61 3.47
C VAL A 82 36.32 -30.05 3.80
N PHE A 83 35.14 -30.47 3.31
CA PHE A 83 34.56 -31.79 3.52
C PHE A 83 34.18 -32.43 2.18
N PRO A 84 35.12 -33.04 1.46
CA PRO A 84 34.88 -33.58 0.10
C PRO A 84 33.89 -34.76 0.06
N ASP A 85 33.69 -35.45 1.18
CA ASP A 85 32.72 -36.55 1.31
C ASP A 85 31.32 -36.06 1.74
N LEU A 86 31.11 -34.75 1.79
CA LEU A 86 29.82 -34.15 2.13
C LEU A 86 28.89 -34.18 0.92
N ASP A 87 27.77 -34.87 1.06
CA ASP A 87 26.73 -34.98 0.04
C ASP A 87 25.41 -34.34 0.51
N GLU A 88 24.50 -34.17 -0.44
CA GLU A 88 23.21 -33.53 -0.23
C GLU A 88 22.31 -34.31 0.76
N SER A 89 22.50 -35.63 0.86
CA SER A 89 21.76 -36.47 1.81
C SER A 89 22.15 -36.20 3.26
N LYS A 90 23.45 -36.03 3.54
CA LYS A 90 23.97 -35.68 4.88
C LYS A 90 23.59 -34.26 5.30
N LEU A 91 23.46 -33.34 4.36
CA LEU A 91 22.97 -31.97 4.64
C LEU A 91 21.48 -31.98 5.01
N GLY A 92 20.67 -32.79 4.32
CA GLY A 92 19.25 -32.98 4.66
C GLY A 92 19.03 -33.58 6.04
N GLU A 93 19.92 -34.47 6.49
CA GLU A 93 19.88 -35.04 7.86
C GLU A 93 20.14 -33.98 8.95
N LEU A 94 21.00 -33.00 8.68
CA LEU A 94 21.36 -31.94 9.63
C LEU A 94 20.19 -30.99 9.93
N ASP A 95 19.38 -30.68 8.92
CA ASP A 95 18.18 -29.84 9.02
C ASP A 95 17.04 -30.56 9.75
N ALA A 96 16.84 -31.86 9.48
CA ALA A 96 15.81 -32.65 10.15
C ALA A 96 16.05 -32.87 11.65
N LEU A 97 17.31 -32.81 12.10
CA LEU A 97 17.71 -33.15 13.47
C LEU A 97 17.99 -31.93 14.35
N ASN A 98 17.99 -30.71 13.82
CA ASN A 98 18.35 -29.52 14.59
C ASN A 98 17.44 -28.32 14.27
N LYS A 99 17.16 -27.50 15.28
CA LYS A 99 16.54 -26.18 15.13
C LYS A 99 17.54 -25.09 15.51
N ILE A 100 17.38 -23.90 14.93
CA ILE A 100 18.14 -22.73 15.34
C ILE A 100 17.36 -22.00 16.45
N VAL A 101 17.96 -21.90 17.64
CA VAL A 101 17.43 -21.11 18.77
C VAL A 101 18.52 -20.10 19.15
N ASP A 102 18.17 -18.81 19.11
CA ASP A 102 19.09 -17.70 19.46
C ASP A 102 20.45 -17.76 18.72
N GLY A 103 20.42 -18.16 17.44
CA GLY A 103 21.62 -18.26 16.62
C GLY A 103 22.51 -19.47 16.91
N ARG A 104 22.07 -20.43 17.74
CA ARG A 104 22.75 -21.71 17.99
C ARG A 104 21.93 -22.87 17.46
N LEU A 105 22.61 -23.84 16.84
CA LEU A 105 22.02 -25.13 16.50
C LEU A 105 21.79 -25.93 17.78
N VAL A 106 20.54 -26.32 18.01
CA VAL A 106 20.14 -27.22 19.10
C VAL A 106 19.37 -28.40 18.52
N PRO A 107 19.46 -29.60 19.11
CA PRO A 107 18.70 -30.75 18.64
C PRO A 107 17.21 -30.46 18.58
N PHE A 108 16.55 -30.92 17.52
CA PHE A 108 15.11 -30.84 17.39
C PHE A 108 14.46 -31.79 18.42
N THR A 109 13.80 -31.21 19.42
CA THR A 109 12.89 -31.95 20.29
C THR A 109 11.49 -31.80 19.72
N ALA A 110 10.90 -32.90 19.26
CA ALA A 110 9.47 -32.92 18.97
C ALA A 110 8.75 -32.74 20.32
N ASP A 111 8.21 -31.56 20.58
CA ASP A 111 7.34 -31.36 21.74
C ASP A 111 6.13 -32.28 21.53
N ALA A 112 6.00 -33.28 22.41
CA ALA A 112 4.85 -34.17 22.42
C ALA A 112 3.61 -33.32 22.70
N ALA A 113 2.70 -33.29 21.72
CA ALA A 113 1.39 -32.65 21.83
C ALA A 113 0.54 -33.23 22.96
#